data_AF-A0A820QSY5-F1
#
_entry.id   AF-A0A820QSY5-F1
#
_cell.length_a   1.000
_cell.length_b   1.000
_cell.length_c   1.000
_cell.angle_alpha   90.00
_cell.angle_beta   90.00
_cell.angle_gamma   90.00
#
_symmetry.space_group_name_H-M   'P 1'
#
loop_
_entity.id
_entity.type
_entity.pdbx_description
1 polymer ?
#
loop_
_entity_poly.entity_id
_entity_poly.type
_entity_poly.pdbx_seq_one_letter_code
_entity_poly.pdbx_strand_id
1 'polypeptide(L)'
;MFDSNMIETKQREIIINDIDPDALEKLILYAYEGRLELQQDNVTNVLIAAHMFNITEIIEACCKYIEKQLHSSNCLGIYKFALQHDLLNTIESK
;
A
#
# COMPACT_ATOMS: atom_id res chain seq x y z
N MET A 1 -12.90 -5.85 10.27
CA MET A 1 -12.00 -6.94 10.70
C MET A 1 -12.11 -7.20 12.20
N PHE A 2 -11.88 -6.20 13.06
CA PHE A 2 -11.90 -6.41 14.53
C PHE A 2 -13.13 -5.84 15.25
N ASP A 3 -13.91 -4.96 14.60
CA ASP A 3 -15.11 -4.31 15.18
C ASP A 3 -16.43 -4.83 14.57
N SER A 4 -16.34 -5.66 13.53
CA SER A 4 -17.49 -6.25 12.87
C SER A 4 -17.88 -7.56 13.58
N ASN A 5 -19.16 -7.91 13.64
CA ASN A 5 -19.64 -9.21 14.17
C ASN A 5 -19.27 -10.41 13.26
N MET A 6 -18.09 -10.39 12.65
CA MET A 6 -17.56 -11.43 11.78
C MET A 6 -16.74 -12.43 12.61
N ILE A 7 -16.36 -13.56 11.99
CA ILE A 7 -15.68 -14.67 12.67
C ILE A 7 -14.28 -14.25 13.12
N GLU A 8 -13.62 -13.41 12.34
CA GLU A 8 -12.30 -12.85 12.57
C GLU A 8 -12.19 -12.17 13.95
N THR A 9 -13.27 -11.57 14.44
CA THR A 9 -13.34 -10.90 15.75
C THR A 9 -13.18 -11.88 16.92
N LYS A 10 -13.52 -13.16 16.72
CA LYS A 10 -13.42 -14.21 17.74
C LYS A 10 -12.16 -15.07 17.58
N GLN A 11 -11.39 -14.87 16.51
CA GLN A 11 -10.19 -15.63 16.23
C GLN A 11 -8.96 -14.94 16.83
N ARG A 12 -8.04 -15.74 17.39
CA ARG A 12 -6.75 -15.24 17.92
C ARG A 12 -5.69 -15.06 16.84
N GLU A 13 -5.82 -15.79 15.73
CA GLU A 13 -4.97 -15.69 14.55
C GLU A 13 -5.83 -15.40 13.34
N ILE A 14 -5.36 -14.52 12.47
CA ILE A 14 -6.01 -14.20 11.21
C ILE A 14 -5.00 -14.33 10.09
N ILE A 15 -5.39 -15.03 9.04
CA ILE A 15 -4.57 -15.23 7.84
C ILE A 15 -4.91 -14.13 6.85
N ILE A 16 -3.93 -13.32 6.50
CA ILE A 16 -4.04 -12.28 5.48
C ILE A 16 -3.42 -12.84 4.20
N ASN A 17 -4.22 -12.97 3.15
CA ASN A 17 -3.77 -13.47 1.84
C ASN A 17 -3.53 -12.28 0.89
N ASP A 18 -2.86 -12.57 -0.23
CA ASP A 18 -2.62 -11.62 -1.33
C ASP A 18 -1.79 -10.39 -0.96
N ILE A 19 -0.94 -10.53 0.07
CA ILE A 19 0.00 -9.49 0.50
C ILE A 19 1.41 -10.03 0.59
N ASP A 20 2.37 -9.16 0.25
CA ASP A 20 3.78 -9.43 0.44
C ASP A 20 4.14 -9.30 1.95
N PRO A 21 4.80 -10.31 2.55
CA PRO A 21 5.05 -10.34 3.99
C PRO A 21 5.94 -9.17 4.44
N ASP A 22 6.96 -8.81 3.65
CA ASP A 22 7.83 -7.67 3.93
C ASP A 22 7.07 -6.35 3.94
N ALA A 23 6.11 -6.17 3.01
CA ALA A 23 5.26 -4.99 2.98
C ALA A 23 4.38 -4.90 4.24
N LEU A 24 3.79 -6.02 4.68
CA LEU A 24 2.98 -6.05 5.90
C LEU A 24 3.83 -5.74 7.14
N GLU A 25 5.03 -6.31 7.24
CA GLU A 25 5.96 -6.03 8.34
C GLU A 25 6.28 -4.53 8.42
N LYS A 26 6.56 -3.88 7.29
CA LYS A 26 6.81 -2.43 7.25
C LYS A 26 5.61 -1.60 7.67
N LEU A 27 4.39 -2.00 7.31
CA LEU A 27 3.18 -1.32 7.77
C LEU A 27 2.99 -1.45 9.29
N ILE A 28 3.29 -2.62 9.85
CA ILE A 28 3.24 -2.84 11.30
C ILE A 28 4.30 -1.98 11.99
N LEU A 29 5.54 -1.99 11.50
CA LEU A 29 6.62 -1.15 12.03
C LEU A 29 6.24 0.34 11.98
N TYR A 30 5.63 0.80 10.88
CA TYR A 30 5.11 2.16 10.79
C TYR A 30 4.03 2.45 11.83
N ALA A 31 3.10 1.52 12.08
CA ALA A 31 2.05 1.71 13.08
C ALA A 31 2.61 1.88 14.51
N TYR A 32 3.76 1.27 14.82
CA TYR A 32 4.40 1.37 16.14
C TYR A 32 5.45 2.47 16.25
N GLU A 33 6.21 2.74 15.18
CA GLU A 33 7.33 3.70 15.20
C GLU A 33 6.97 5.07 14.59
N GLY A 34 5.90 5.14 13.79
CA GLY A 34 5.47 6.34 13.07
C GLY A 34 6.36 6.73 11.88
N ARG A 35 7.32 5.88 11.49
CA ARG A 35 8.26 6.12 10.37
C ARG A 35 8.22 4.97 9.38
N LEU A 36 8.33 5.30 8.10
CA LEU A 36 8.30 4.35 6.98
C LEU A 36 9.35 4.73 5.95
N GLU A 37 10.25 3.81 5.65
CA GLU A 37 11.29 4.01 4.63
C GLU A 37 10.84 3.44 3.28
N LEU A 38 10.49 4.36 2.37
CA LEU A 38 10.11 4.03 1.00
C LEU A 38 11.34 3.94 0.10
N GLN A 39 11.44 2.84 -0.64
CA GLN A 39 12.47 2.61 -1.65
C GLN A 39 11.81 2.14 -2.94
N GLN A 40 12.50 2.32 -4.07
CA GLN A 40 11.95 1.98 -5.38
C GLN A 40 11.50 0.51 -5.50
N ASP A 41 12.22 -0.40 -4.83
CA ASP A 41 11.92 -1.83 -4.86
C ASP A 41 10.74 -2.23 -3.96
N ASN A 42 10.41 -1.42 -2.95
CA ASN A 42 9.36 -1.76 -1.97
C ASN A 42 8.10 -0.90 -2.08
N VAL A 43 8.18 0.29 -2.69
CA VAL A 43 7.08 1.27 -2.72
C VAL A 43 5.82 0.70 -3.36
N THR A 44 5.98 -0.16 -4.37
CA THR A 44 4.87 -0.82 -5.06
C THR A 44 4.14 -1.80 -4.13
N ASN A 45 4.87 -2.69 -3.44
CA ASN A 45 4.26 -3.67 -2.52
C ASN A 45 3.62 -2.98 -1.31
N VAL A 46 4.30 -1.96 -0.76
CA VAL A 46 3.78 -1.15 0.34
C VAL A 46 2.51 -0.39 -0.06
N LEU A 47 2.44 0.11 -1.29
CA LEU A 47 1.24 0.78 -1.80
C LEU A 47 0.04 -0.18 -1.92
N ILE A 48 0.24 -1.41 -2.42
CA ILE A 48 -0.82 -2.44 -2.47
C ILE A 48 -1.32 -2.74 -1.07
N ALA A 49 -0.39 -2.97 -0.14
CA ALA A 49 -0.69 -3.25 1.25
C ALA A 49 -1.45 -2.10 1.91
N ALA A 50 -0.97 -0.87 1.74
CA ALA A 50 -1.62 0.33 2.28
C ALA A 50 -3.02 0.55 1.70
N HIS A 51 -3.22 0.26 0.41
CA HIS A 51 -4.53 0.30 -0.24
C HIS A 51 -5.49 -0.75 0.35
N MET A 52 -5.01 -1.98 0.56
CA MET A 52 -5.81 -3.05 1.16
C MET A 52 -6.27 -2.71 2.59
N PHE A 53 -5.40 -2.13 3.41
CA PHE A 53 -5.74 -1.68 4.77
C PHE A 53 -6.37 -0.29 4.82
N ASN A 54 -6.50 0.37 3.67
CA ASN A 54 -7.07 1.71 3.52
C ASN A 54 -6.37 2.78 4.38
N ILE A 55 -5.03 2.74 4.42
CA ILE A 55 -4.20 3.70 5.17
C ILE A 55 -3.83 4.87 4.25
N THR A 56 -4.73 5.85 4.16
CA THR A 56 -4.64 6.99 3.22
C THR A 56 -3.33 7.78 3.32
N GLU A 57 -2.78 8.00 4.51
CA GLU A 57 -1.52 8.72 4.69
C GLU A 57 -0.34 8.05 3.97
N ILE A 58 -0.27 6.71 4.03
CA ILE A 58 0.78 5.93 3.38
C ILE A 58 0.54 5.87 1.88
N ILE A 59 -0.72 5.73 1.45
CA ILE A 59 -1.11 5.75 0.04
C ILE A 59 -0.62 7.05 -0.60
N GLU A 60 -0.94 8.21 0.00
CA GLU A 60 -0.49 9.51 -0.51
C GLU A 60 1.03 9.66 -0.53
N ALA A 61 1.72 9.18 0.51
CA ALA A 61 3.18 9.22 0.59
C ALA A 61 3.83 8.39 -0.53
N CYS A 62 3.30 7.19 -0.79
CA CYS A 62 3.75 6.31 -1.87
C CYS A 62 3.47 6.94 -3.25
N CYS A 63 2.28 7.49 -3.48
CA CYS A 63 1.95 8.19 -4.72
C CYS A 63 2.91 9.37 -4.97
N LYS A 64 3.15 10.22 -3.95
CA LYS A 64 4.12 11.34 -4.05
C LYS A 64 5.54 10.86 -4.35
N TYR A 65 5.95 9.71 -3.83
CA TYR A 65 7.26 9.12 -4.13
C TYR A 65 7.34 8.67 -5.59
N ILE A 66 6.31 7.96 -6.06
CA ILE A 66 6.20 7.47 -7.45
C ILE A 66 6.17 8.62 -8.44
N GLU A 67 5.42 9.69 -8.16
CA GLU A 67 5.38 10.91 -9.00
C GLU A 67 6.76 11.56 -9.13
N LYS A 68 7.53 11.66 -8.04
CA LYS A 68 8.88 12.23 -8.05
C LYS A 68 9.89 11.37 -8.83
N GLN A 69 9.67 10.07 -8.90
CA GLN A 69 10.53 9.14 -9.64
C GLN A 69 9.98 8.81 -11.04
N LEU A 70 8.95 9.51 -11.49
CA LEU A 70 8.37 9.31 -12.81
C LEU A 70 9.38 9.72 -13.89
N HIS A 71 9.74 8.74 -14.72
CA HIS A 71 10.66 8.88 -15.83
C HIS A 71 10.01 8.34 -17.10
N SER A 72 10.44 8.82 -18.27
CA SER A 72 9.92 8.34 -19.57
C SER A 72 10.11 6.83 -19.79
N SER A 73 11.03 6.22 -19.06
CA SER A 73 11.34 4.79 -19.13
C SER A 73 10.48 3.91 -18.22
N ASN A 74 9.92 4.46 -17.14
CA ASN A 74 9.12 3.71 -16.15
C ASN A 74 7.63 4.09 -16.15
N CYS A 75 7.24 5.15 -16.86
CA CYS A 75 5.87 5.67 -16.89
C CYS A 75 4.84 4.64 -17.36
N LEU A 76 5.18 3.78 -18.33
CA LEU A 76 4.28 2.73 -18.82
C LEU A 76 4.03 1.65 -17.76
N GLY A 77 5.06 1.31 -16.99
CA GLY A 77 4.96 0.33 -15.89
C GLY A 77 4.10 0.86 -14.76
N ILE A 78 4.32 2.12 -14.37
CA ILE A 78 3.53 2.81 -13.34
C ILE A 78 2.06 2.95 -13.77
N TYR A 79 1.80 3.32 -15.02
CA TYR A 79 0.44 3.44 -15.55
C TYR A 79 -0.30 2.09 -15.54
N LYS A 80 0.35 1.03 -16.03
CA LYS A 80 -0.22 -0.32 -16.00
C LYS A 80 -0.49 -0.79 -14.57
N PHE A 81 0.42 -0.51 -13.66
CA PHE A 81 0.28 -0.83 -12.24
C PHE A 81 -0.91 -0.10 -11.61
N ALA A 82 -1.04 1.21 -11.86
CA ALA A 82 -2.16 2.01 -11.37
C ALA A 82 -3.51 1.47 -11.86
N LEU A 83 -3.57 1.03 -13.11
CA LEU A 83 -4.78 0.47 -13.72
C LEU A 83 -5.14 -0.92 -13.16
N GLN A 84 -4.15 -1.71 -12.73
CA GLN A 84 -4.39 -3.05 -12.14
C GLN A 84 -4.91 -3.00 -10.71
N HIS A 85 -4.60 -1.93 -9.96
CA HIS A 85 -4.93 -1.80 -8.54
C HIS A 85 -6.00 -0.74 -8.26
N ASP A 86 -6.72 -0.27 -9.29
CA ASP A 86 -7.74 0.80 -9.20
C ASP A 86 -7.22 2.12 -8.57
N LEU A 87 -5.90 2.34 -8.64
CA LEU A 87 -5.23 3.52 -8.09
C LEU A 87 -5.30 4.74 -9.03
N LEU A 88 -5.90 4.61 -10.21
CA LEU A 88 -6.04 5.70 -11.20
C LEU A 88 -6.69 6.94 -10.58
N ASN A 89 -7.75 6.75 -9.77
CA ASN A 89 -8.42 7.85 -9.09
C ASN A 89 -7.52 8.60 -8.10
N THR A 90 -6.52 7.93 -7.53
CA THR A 90 -5.60 8.51 -6.55
C THR A 90 -4.46 9.28 -7.21
N ILE A 91 -4.13 8.96 -8.45
CA ILE A 91 -3.09 9.63 -9.24
C ILE A 91 -3.68 10.76 -10.09
N GLU A 92 -4.93 10.63 -10.53
CA GLU A 92 -5.66 11.65 -11.30
C GLU A 92 -6.39 12.69 -10.44
N SER A 93 -6.52 12.51 -9.12
CA SER A 93 -7.16 13.50 -8.26
C SER A 93 -6.23 14.70 -8.01
N LYS A 94 -6.20 15.62 -8.98
CA LYS A 94 -5.77 17.01 -8.80
C LYS A 94 -6.66 17.96 -9.58
#